data_AF-A0A8E2I9E8-F1
#
_entry.id   AF-A0A8E2I9E8-F1
#
_cell.length_a   1.000
_cell.length_b   1.000
_cell.length_c   1.000
_cell.angle_alpha   90.00
_cell.angle_beta   90.00
_cell.angle_gamma   90.00
#
_symmetry.space_group_name_H-M   'P 1'
#
loop_
_entity.id
_entity.type
_entity.pdbx_description
1 polymer ?
#
loop_
_entity_poly.entity_id
_entity_poly.type
_entity_poly.pdbx_seq_one_letter_code
_entity_poly.pdbx_strand_id
1 'polypeptide(L)'
;MNVWYVSYGSNINLERFMCYINGTKPEGSNKKEKGCRDKTPPKAIKSVVLPYQLYFSKERSKWGEGGVAFINYIEDFRCSTLGRMYLITDQQFCDVVAQENNTKEMLIDLQKVINHKYSIINDGWYGRILFLGYKDGAP
;
A
#
# COMPACT_ATOMS: atom_id res chain seq x y z
N MET A 1 -14.00 -0.70 9.71
CA MET A 1 -13.51 -2.09 9.92
C MET A 1 -11.99 -2.12 9.90
N ASN A 2 -11.34 -3.25 10.23
CA ASN A 2 -9.89 -3.39 10.03
C ASN A 2 -9.60 -4.00 8.65
N VAL A 3 -8.44 -3.69 8.07
CA VAL A 3 -7.97 -4.14 6.75
C VAL A 3 -6.46 -4.39 6.81
N TRP A 4 -5.97 -5.38 6.08
CA TRP A 4 -4.54 -5.57 5.86
C TRP A 4 -4.06 -4.73 4.68
N TYR A 5 -3.29 -3.68 4.96
CA TYR A 5 -2.52 -2.99 3.93
C TYR A 5 -1.23 -3.77 3.65
N VAL A 6 -1.04 -4.21 2.40
CA VAL A 6 0.15 -4.96 1.97
C VAL A 6 1.10 -4.08 1.16
N SER A 7 2.38 -4.09 1.54
CA SER A 7 3.46 -3.46 0.79
C SER A 7 4.47 -4.49 0.29
N TYR A 8 4.85 -4.37 -0.98
CA TYR A 8 5.94 -5.09 -1.63
C TYR A 8 7.13 -4.17 -1.98
N GLY A 9 6.98 -2.86 -1.76
CA GLY A 9 8.00 -1.86 -2.05
C GLY A 9 8.56 -1.25 -0.77
N SER A 10 8.90 0.03 -0.87
CA SER A 10 9.56 0.78 0.21
C SER A 10 8.83 0.78 1.56
N ASN A 11 7.49 0.66 1.59
CA ASN A 11 6.71 0.58 2.84
C ASN A 11 6.83 -0.78 3.54
N ILE A 12 7.66 -1.72 3.05
CA ILE A 12 8.11 -2.88 3.84
C ILE A 12 8.91 -2.39 5.06
N ASN A 13 9.63 -1.27 4.96
CA ASN A 13 10.26 -0.64 6.11
C ASN A 13 9.18 -0.03 7.03
N LEU A 14 9.16 -0.44 8.31
CA LEU A 14 8.16 -0.01 9.29
C LEU A 14 8.27 1.49 9.60
N GLU A 15 9.48 2.01 9.83
CA GLU A 15 9.69 3.43 10.16
C GLU A 15 9.18 4.32 9.03
N ARG A 16 9.42 3.89 7.79
CA ARG A 16 8.89 4.55 6.61
C ARG A 16 7.36 4.47 6.54
N PHE A 17 6.77 3.29 6.75
CA PHE A 17 5.31 3.16 6.75
C PHE A 17 4.67 4.04 7.85
N MET A 18 5.30 4.11 9.03
CA MET A 18 4.86 4.98 10.12
C MET A 18 4.91 6.47 9.75
N CYS A 19 5.69 6.89 8.75
CA CYS A 19 5.61 8.27 8.24
C CYS A 19 4.27 8.57 7.58
N TYR A 20 3.65 7.61 6.89
CA TYR A 20 2.29 7.77 6.33
C TYR A 20 1.20 7.81 7.40
N ILE A 21 1.42 7.13 8.52
CA ILE A 21 0.50 7.15 9.67
C ILE A 21 0.63 8.49 10.41
N ASN A 22 1.84 8.83 10.84
CA ASN A 22 2.09 9.98 11.71
C ASN A 22 2.07 11.32 10.95
N GLY A 23 2.29 11.28 9.64
CA GLY A 23 2.58 12.45 8.82
C GLY A 23 3.93 13.02 9.21
N THR A 24 5.00 12.23 9.07
CA THR A 24 6.38 12.67 9.33
C THR A 24 7.19 12.62 8.04
N LYS A 25 8.40 13.17 8.08
CA LYS A 25 9.32 13.14 6.94
C LYS A 25 10.13 11.84 6.99
N PRO A 26 10.02 10.95 5.98
CA PRO A 26 10.86 9.77 5.93
C PRO A 26 12.32 10.17 5.70
N GLU A 27 13.24 9.38 6.24
CA GLU A 27 14.68 9.58 6.02
C GLU A 27 15.00 9.58 4.52
N GLY A 28 15.88 10.48 4.09
CA GLY A 28 16.24 10.66 2.68
C GLY A 28 15.19 11.36 1.80
N SER A 29 13.99 11.69 2.31
CA SER A 29 12.99 12.47 1.58
C SER A 29 13.09 13.96 1.89
N ASN A 30 12.82 14.78 0.86
CA ASN A 30 12.68 16.22 0.98
C ASN A 30 11.24 16.66 1.35
N LYS A 31 10.28 15.73 1.37
CA LYS A 31 8.87 16.01 1.61
C LYS A 31 8.34 15.21 2.80
N LYS A 32 7.52 15.88 3.61
CA LYS A 32 6.75 15.30 4.71
C LYS A 32 5.52 14.60 4.15
N GLU A 33 5.21 13.42 4.67
CA GLU A 33 3.94 12.76 4.34
C GLU A 33 2.78 13.49 5.01
N LYS A 34 1.58 13.41 4.43
CA LYS A 34 0.40 14.10 4.95
C LYS A 34 -0.02 13.56 6.32
N GLY A 35 0.11 12.25 6.51
CA GLY A 35 -0.36 11.56 7.71
C GLY A 35 -1.81 11.11 7.60
N CYS A 36 -2.14 10.08 8.37
CA CYS A 36 -3.51 9.61 8.55
C CYS A 36 -4.25 10.47 9.57
N ARG A 37 -5.57 10.49 9.47
CA ARG A 37 -6.46 11.12 10.46
C ARG A 37 -6.37 10.41 11.81
N ASP A 38 -6.41 9.09 11.78
CA ASP A 38 -6.09 8.23 12.91
C ASP A 38 -4.60 7.84 12.86
N LYS A 39 -3.85 8.25 13.88
CA LYS A 39 -2.40 8.03 13.99
C LYS A 39 -2.02 6.85 14.88
N THR A 40 -2.99 6.04 15.31
CA THR A 40 -2.70 4.84 16.08
C THR A 40 -1.81 3.88 15.26
N PRO A 41 -0.84 3.20 15.90
CA PRO A 41 0.02 2.26 15.20
C PRO A 41 -0.78 1.06 14.68
N PRO A 42 -0.27 0.33 13.67
CA PRO A 42 -0.90 -0.89 13.19
C PRO A 42 -1.15 -1.89 14.32
N LYS A 43 -2.34 -2.49 14.33
CA LYS A 43 -2.77 -3.45 15.35
C LYS A 43 -1.97 -4.75 15.30
N ALA A 44 -1.44 -5.09 14.12
CA ALA A 44 -0.59 -6.24 13.89
C ALA A 44 0.27 -6.02 12.64
N ILE A 45 1.40 -6.71 12.58
CA ILE A 45 2.35 -6.67 11.47
C ILE A 45 2.77 -8.10 11.15
N LYS A 46 2.72 -8.49 9.88
CA LYS A 46 3.17 -9.83 9.43
C LYS A 46 3.92 -9.76 8.11
N SER A 47 4.74 -10.77 7.83
CA SER A 47 5.25 -11.01 6.47
C SER A 47 4.18 -11.67 5.61
N VAL A 48 4.30 -11.49 4.30
CA VAL A 48 3.44 -12.13 3.30
C VAL A 48 4.26 -12.47 2.05
N VAL A 49 3.87 -13.53 1.35
CA VAL A 49 4.41 -13.89 0.04
C VAL A 49 3.29 -13.72 -0.99
N LEU A 50 3.57 -12.96 -2.03
CA LEU A 50 2.64 -12.59 -3.07
C LEU A 50 2.94 -13.39 -4.35
N PRO A 51 1.94 -14.05 -4.97
CA PRO A 51 2.09 -14.77 -6.23
C PRO A 51 2.04 -13.80 -7.42
N TYR A 52 2.70 -12.65 -7.32
CA TYR A 52 2.70 -11.61 -8.35
C TYR A 52 4.13 -11.22 -8.64
N GLN A 53 4.50 -11.15 -9.92
CA GLN A 53 5.86 -10.78 -10.31
C GLN A 53 6.17 -9.32 -9.93
N LEU A 54 7.19 -9.11 -9.10
CA LEU A 54 7.76 -7.80 -8.83
C LEU A 54 8.65 -7.37 -10.00
N TYR A 55 8.52 -6.11 -10.41
CA TYR A 55 9.40 -5.47 -11.38
C TYR A 55 9.60 -4.00 -11.02
N PHE A 56 10.64 -3.39 -11.57
CA PHE A 56 10.91 -1.96 -11.42
C PHE A 56 10.67 -1.25 -12.75
N SER A 57 10.01 -0.10 -12.70
CA SER A 57 9.72 0.71 -13.88
C SER A 57 9.76 2.20 -13.53
N LYS A 58 9.68 3.05 -14.56
CA LYS A 58 9.89 4.50 -14.53
C LYS A 58 11.35 4.89 -14.28
N GLU A 59 11.68 6.15 -14.53
CA GLU A 59 13.08 6.64 -14.51
C GLU A 59 13.35 7.62 -13.36
N ARG A 60 12.29 8.13 -12.73
CA ARG A 60 12.38 9.10 -11.64
C ARG A 60 11.27 8.88 -10.62
N SER A 61 11.60 9.08 -9.36
CA SER A 61 10.68 8.92 -8.24
C SER A 61 10.92 9.98 -7.16
N LYS A 62 10.20 9.88 -6.02
CA LYS A 62 10.46 10.74 -4.85
C LYS A 62 11.85 10.50 -4.20
N TRP A 63 12.58 9.47 -4.63
CA TRP A 63 13.92 9.11 -4.17
C TRP A 63 15.05 9.63 -5.06
N GLY A 64 14.71 10.35 -6.14
CA GLY A 64 15.67 10.80 -7.15
C GLY A 64 15.55 9.99 -8.44
N GLU A 65 16.68 9.83 -9.14
CA GLU A 65 16.76 9.01 -10.34
C GLU A 65 16.64 7.52 -10.00
N GLY A 66 15.91 6.78 -10.83
CA GLY A 66 15.63 5.36 -10.63
C GLY A 66 14.13 5.04 -10.61
N GLY A 67 13.85 3.78 -10.96
CA GLY A 67 12.49 3.25 -10.99
C GLY A 67 11.92 2.92 -9.61
N VAL A 68 10.62 2.65 -9.58
CA VAL A 68 9.90 2.20 -8.38
C VAL A 68 9.34 0.80 -8.57
N ALA A 69 9.09 0.14 -7.46
CA ALA A 69 8.56 -1.21 -7.41
C ALA A 69 7.10 -1.26 -7.86
N PHE A 70 6.78 -2.19 -8.75
CA PHE A 70 5.44 -2.57 -9.16
C PHE A 70 5.30 -4.08 -9.06
N ILE A 71 4.08 -4.56 -8.84
CA ILE A 71 3.74 -5.96 -9.07
C ILE A 71 2.85 -6.08 -10.29
N ASN A 72 2.98 -7.18 -11.03
CA ASN A 72 1.99 -7.56 -12.01
C ASN A 72 0.64 -7.81 -11.31
N TYR A 73 -0.46 -7.72 -12.04
CA TYR A 73 -1.80 -7.99 -11.52
C TYR A 73 -2.32 -9.38 -11.91
N ILE A 74 -1.55 -10.13 -12.69
CA ILE A 74 -1.81 -11.53 -13.05
C ILE A 74 -1.08 -12.40 -12.03
N GLU A 75 -1.81 -13.33 -11.41
CA GLU A 75 -1.23 -14.31 -10.50
C GLU A 75 -0.33 -15.30 -11.26
N ASP A 76 0.86 -15.51 -10.72
CA ASP A 76 1.82 -16.53 -11.13
C ASP A 76 2.40 -17.19 -9.88
N PHE A 77 1.95 -18.41 -9.58
CA PHE A 77 2.39 -19.18 -8.41
C PHE A 77 3.85 -19.63 -8.49
N ARG A 78 4.54 -19.40 -9.62
CA ARG A 78 5.99 -19.59 -9.74
C ARG A 78 6.78 -18.39 -9.21
N CYS A 79 6.12 -17.23 -9.06
CA CYS A 79 6.69 -16.04 -8.46
C CYS A 79 6.52 -16.05 -6.93
N SER A 80 7.44 -15.40 -6.23
CA SER A 80 7.39 -15.24 -4.78
C SER A 80 7.89 -13.85 -4.41
N THR A 81 6.99 -12.86 -4.50
CA THR A 81 7.31 -11.50 -4.08
C THR A 81 7.10 -11.37 -2.58
N LEU A 82 8.18 -11.06 -1.85
CA LEU A 82 8.10 -10.82 -0.42
C LEU A 82 7.44 -9.46 -0.14
N GLY A 83 6.58 -9.44 0.87
CA GLY A 83 5.93 -8.23 1.34
C GLY A 83 5.78 -8.20 2.85
N ARG A 84 5.31 -7.05 3.33
CA ARG A 84 4.89 -6.85 4.71
C ARG A 84 3.48 -6.30 4.72
N MET A 85 2.67 -6.81 5.64
CA MET A 85 1.29 -6.39 5.81
C MET A 85 1.06 -5.78 7.20
N TYR A 86 0.22 -4.76 7.24
CA TYR A 86 -0.10 -3.98 8.43
C TYR A 86 -1.61 -3.95 8.65
N LEU A 87 -2.07 -4.40 9.82
CA LEU A 87 -3.49 -4.38 10.16
C LEU A 87 -3.85 -2.99 10.67
N ILE A 88 -4.60 -2.26 9.86
CA ILE A 88 -4.98 -0.85 10.09
C ILE A 88 -6.49 -0.68 9.96
N THR A 89 -7.01 0.49 10.30
CA THR A 89 -8.41 0.81 10.03
C THR A 89 -8.64 1.06 8.53
N ASP A 90 -9.87 0.85 8.05
CA ASP A 90 -10.29 1.23 6.70
C ASP A 90 -10.10 2.73 6.42
N GLN A 91 -10.29 3.59 7.43
CA GLN A 91 -9.97 5.02 7.32
C GLN A 91 -8.48 5.25 7.08
N GLN A 92 -7.59 4.60 7.85
CA GLN A 92 -6.14 4.67 7.63
C GLN A 92 -5.76 4.12 6.25
N PHE A 93 -6.39 3.03 5.81
CA PHE A 93 -6.16 2.48 4.46
C PHE A 93 -6.48 3.52 3.37
N CYS A 94 -7.64 4.18 3.45
CA CYS A 94 -8.01 5.24 2.52
C CYS A 94 -7.01 6.41 2.56
N ASP A 95 -6.55 6.81 3.74
CA ASP A 95 -5.57 7.88 3.91
C ASP A 95 -4.19 7.51 3.31
N VAL A 96 -3.74 6.27 3.48
CA VAL A 96 -2.49 5.77 2.88
C VAL A 96 -2.61 5.72 1.35
N VAL A 97 -3.70 5.15 0.82
CA VAL A 97 -3.90 5.03 -0.63
C VAL A 97 -4.02 6.41 -1.29
N ALA A 98 -4.70 7.37 -0.63
CA ALA A 98 -4.78 8.74 -1.13
C ALA A 98 -3.39 9.39 -1.24
N GLN A 99 -2.54 9.21 -0.21
CA GLN A 99 -1.17 9.72 -0.18
C GLN A 99 -0.29 9.09 -1.28
N GLU A 100 -0.34 7.76 -1.46
CA GLU A 100 0.40 7.06 -2.52
C GLU A 100 0.00 7.54 -3.93
N ASN A 101 -1.24 7.98 -4.10
CA ASN A 101 -1.77 8.49 -5.36
C ASN A 101 -1.71 10.02 -5.48
N ASN A 102 -1.04 10.73 -4.55
CA ASN A 102 -0.96 12.20 -4.52
C ASN A 102 -2.34 12.90 -4.57
N THR A 103 -3.35 12.29 -3.96
CA THR A 103 -4.72 12.83 -3.88
C THR A 103 -4.99 13.35 -2.46
N LYS A 104 -5.89 14.34 -2.34
CA LYS A 104 -6.20 14.93 -1.02
C LYS A 104 -6.94 13.92 -0.15
N GLU A 105 -7.98 13.30 -0.67
CA GLU A 105 -8.79 12.30 0.00
C GLU A 105 -9.27 11.27 -1.01
N MET A 106 -9.50 10.06 -0.55
CA MET A 106 -10.06 8.98 -1.35
C MET A 106 -11.06 8.21 -0.50
N LEU A 107 -12.22 7.90 -1.09
CA LEU A 107 -13.20 7.00 -0.50
C LEU A 107 -13.19 5.72 -1.33
N ILE A 108 -12.84 4.62 -0.68
CA ILE A 108 -12.71 3.31 -1.33
C ILE A 108 -13.82 2.41 -0.80
N ASP A 109 -14.68 1.96 -1.70
CA ASP A 109 -15.67 0.93 -1.38
C ASP A 109 -14.97 -0.44 -1.32
N LEU A 110 -14.51 -0.80 -0.13
CA LEU A 110 -13.80 -2.06 0.10
C LEU A 110 -14.68 -3.29 -0.16
N GLN A 111 -16.00 -3.19 0.02
CA GLN A 111 -16.91 -4.29 -0.31
C GLN A 111 -16.93 -4.54 -1.82
N LYS A 112 -16.92 -3.48 -2.63
CA LYS A 112 -16.76 -3.60 -4.08
C LYS A 112 -15.45 -4.27 -4.46
N VAL A 113 -14.33 -3.91 -3.82
CA VAL A 113 -13.02 -4.55 -4.07
C VAL A 113 -13.05 -6.03 -3.72
N ILE A 114 -13.62 -6.40 -2.56
CA ILE A 114 -13.73 -7.79 -2.11
C ILE A 114 -14.57 -8.62 -3.11
N ASN A 115 -15.73 -8.09 -3.52
CA ASN A 115 -16.65 -8.78 -4.41
C ASN A 115 -16.09 -8.97 -5.82
N HIS A 116 -15.39 -7.96 -6.35
CA HIS A 116 -14.85 -7.98 -7.73
C HIS A 116 -13.38 -8.40 -7.81
N LYS A 117 -12.76 -8.77 -6.68
CA LYS A 117 -11.32 -9.05 -6.51
C LYS A 117 -10.36 -7.90 -6.76
N TYR A 118 -10.79 -6.83 -7.43
CA TYR A 118 -10.02 -5.60 -7.58
C TYR A 118 -10.93 -4.40 -7.81
N SER A 119 -10.36 -3.20 -7.68
CA SER A 119 -10.97 -1.97 -8.19
C SER A 119 -9.90 -1.06 -8.77
N ILE A 120 -10.26 -0.34 -9.83
CA ILE A 120 -9.49 0.80 -10.33
C ILE A 120 -10.04 2.04 -9.62
N ILE A 121 -9.16 2.83 -9.02
CA ILE A 121 -9.48 4.03 -8.22
C ILE A 121 -9.03 5.32 -8.91
N ASN A 122 -8.06 5.25 -9.84
CA ASN A 122 -7.64 6.32 -10.74
C ASN A 122 -6.69 5.76 -11.82
N ASP A 123 -6.24 6.61 -12.75
CA ASP A 123 -5.27 6.27 -13.81
C ASP A 123 -3.79 6.45 -13.41
N GLY A 124 -3.52 6.65 -12.12
CA GLY A 124 -2.20 6.81 -11.55
C GLY A 124 -1.43 5.49 -11.41
N TRP A 125 -0.15 5.60 -11.02
CA TRP A 125 0.78 4.45 -10.94
C TRP A 125 0.31 3.36 -9.97
N TYR A 126 -0.34 3.74 -8.89
CA TYR A 126 -0.93 2.84 -7.89
C TYR A 126 -2.46 2.96 -7.86
N GLY A 127 -3.05 3.19 -9.03
CA GLY A 127 -4.48 3.39 -9.23
C GLY A 127 -5.32 2.11 -9.21
N ARG A 128 -4.74 0.96 -8.87
CA ARG A 128 -5.43 -0.33 -8.74
C ARG A 128 -5.25 -0.92 -7.36
N ILE A 129 -6.35 -1.38 -6.78
CA ILE A 129 -6.38 -2.12 -5.51
C ILE A 129 -6.75 -3.55 -5.80
N LEU A 130 -6.00 -4.50 -5.25
CA LEU A 130 -6.26 -5.93 -5.34
C LEU A 130 -6.76 -6.45 -3.98
N PHE A 131 -7.75 -7.34 -4.01
CA PHE A 131 -8.15 -8.12 -2.84
C PHE A 131 -7.37 -9.44 -2.83
N LEU A 132 -6.58 -9.64 -1.77
CA LEU A 132 -5.66 -10.77 -1.64
C LEU A 132 -6.23 -11.93 -0.80
N GLY A 133 -7.50 -11.83 -0.38
CA GLY A 133 -8.14 -12.80 0.52
C GLY A 133 -8.20 -12.29 1.96
N TYR A 134 -8.80 -13.11 2.83
CA TYR A 134 -8.91 -12.79 4.26
C TYR A 134 -7.73 -13.37 5.04
N LYS A 135 -7.26 -12.61 6.04
CA LYS A 135 -6.29 -13.07 7.02
C LYS A 135 -6.70 -12.62 8.42
N ASP A 136 -6.80 -13.57 9.34
CA ASP A 136 -7.17 -13.32 10.74
C ASP A 136 -8.48 -12.49 10.90
N GLY A 137 -9.45 -12.73 10.01
CA GLY A 137 -10.76 -12.06 10.04
C GLY A 137 -10.83 -10.68 9.37
N ALA A 138 -9.74 -10.18 8.79
CA ALA A 138 -9.71 -8.93 8.01
C ALA A 138 -9.36 -9.20 6.53
N PRO A 139 -9.91 -8.40 5.59
CA PRO A 139 -9.59 -8.49 4.17
C PRO A 139 -8.20 -7.91 3.85
#